data_AF-A0A9P4V1A5-F1
#
_entry.id   AF-A0A9P4V1A5-F1
#
_cell.length_a   1.000
_cell.length_b   1.000
_cell.length_c   1.000
_cell.angle_alpha   90.00
_cell.angle_beta   90.00
_cell.angle_gamma   90.00
#
_symmetry.space_group_name_H-M   'P 1'
#
loop_
_entity.id
_entity.type
_entity.pdbx_description
1 polymer ?
#
loop_
_entity_poly.entity_id
_entity_poly.type
_entity_poly.pdbx_seq_one_letter_code
_entity_poly.pdbx_strand_id
1 'polypeptide(L)'
;PSSSTSSLDDLEPIKLLNTSTWTYCGPLLSPAADALPTSFHTWSNSTISGSLLPRLLPLLSFLHTFLTSAKIHNFWLTIRATKSTPAYDTPRWHTDDIFFDHPGTSSRLSPAPSPSLNPTRYWKLAATLLGPPTLFLPLPINPSALTSLRTTRKHALSARPHPCFSPRCTTCLDALDAARHVLATSFSSLPTVSPPPGSLAFFRLGDAEGAVHSEPACAEDRVFVNVVPGSEEELRGLMGRWGMGFPRSWSFGVPVGFEGDGEV
;
A
#
# COMPACT_ATOMS: atom_id res chain seq x y z
N PRO A 1 24.96 27.78 -4.89
CA PRO A 1 23.52 27.96 -4.59
C PRO A 1 23.06 26.85 -3.62
N SER A 2 23.09 27.16 -2.33
CA SER A 2 22.63 26.28 -1.25
C SER A 2 21.12 26.12 -1.32
N SER A 3 20.63 24.97 -1.81
CA SER A 3 19.22 24.62 -1.70
C SER A 3 18.91 24.34 -0.24
N SER A 4 18.15 25.23 0.41
CA SER A 4 17.51 24.95 1.69
C SER A 4 16.49 23.84 1.49
N THR A 5 16.89 22.59 1.74
CA THR A 5 15.96 21.48 1.93
C THR A 5 15.16 21.78 3.20
N SER A 6 13.92 22.27 3.07
CA SER A 6 13.02 22.38 4.23
C SER A 6 12.88 20.99 4.83
N SER A 7 13.19 20.84 6.10
CA SER A 7 13.04 19.56 6.77
C SER A 7 11.53 19.23 6.86
N LEU A 8 11.17 17.95 6.91
CA LEU A 8 9.78 17.55 7.16
C LEU A 8 9.25 18.06 8.53
N ASP A 9 10.18 18.47 9.41
CA ASP A 9 9.94 19.02 10.74
C ASP A 9 9.53 20.50 10.70
N ASP A 10 9.85 21.23 9.61
CA ASP A 10 9.43 22.62 9.42
C ASP A 10 8.00 22.76 8.88
N LEU A 11 7.36 21.64 8.55
CA LEU A 11 6.00 21.63 8.01
C LEU A 11 4.97 21.69 9.13
N GLU A 12 3.94 22.52 8.92
CA GLU A 12 2.77 22.61 9.80
C GLU A 12 2.29 21.22 10.24
N PRO A 13 2.07 21.03 11.56
CA PRO A 13 1.56 19.77 12.08
C PRO A 13 0.20 19.42 11.46
N ILE A 14 0.04 18.16 11.06
CA ILE A 14 -1.25 17.61 10.65
C ILE A 14 -1.71 16.53 11.63
N LYS A 15 -3.02 16.38 11.81
CA LYS A 15 -3.63 15.34 12.66
C LYS A 15 -4.73 14.62 11.91
N LEU A 16 -4.91 13.32 12.17
CA LEU A 16 -5.97 12.54 11.54
C LEU A 16 -7.27 12.57 12.36
N LEU A 17 -8.35 12.95 11.69
CA LEU A 17 -9.70 12.93 12.22
C LEU A 17 -10.24 11.49 12.27
N ASN A 18 -9.95 10.69 11.25
CA ASN A 18 -10.40 9.30 11.10
C ASN A 18 -9.40 8.45 10.29
N THR A 19 -9.58 7.13 10.33
CA THR A 19 -8.88 6.19 9.45
C THR A 19 -9.66 6.08 8.14
N SER A 20 -9.02 6.45 7.04
CA SER A 20 -9.67 6.44 5.73
C SER A 20 -8.62 6.30 4.62
N THR A 21 -9.08 6.13 3.38
CA THR A 21 -8.20 5.96 2.23
C THR A 21 -8.73 6.75 1.06
N TRP A 22 -7.83 7.39 0.32
CA TRP A 22 -8.10 7.92 -1.01
C TRP A 22 -7.27 7.18 -2.04
N THR A 23 -7.87 6.89 -3.19
CA THR A 23 -7.22 6.18 -4.28
C THR A 23 -7.51 6.86 -5.60
N TYR A 24 -6.51 6.90 -6.46
CA TYR A 24 -6.59 7.36 -7.83
C TYR A 24 -5.94 6.32 -8.74
N CYS A 25 -6.60 6.02 -9.85
CA CYS A 25 -6.06 5.19 -10.92
C CYS A 25 -6.26 5.92 -12.25
N GLY A 26 -5.17 6.27 -12.93
CA GLY A 26 -5.23 7.13 -14.10
C GLY A 26 -3.85 7.63 -14.57
N PRO A 27 -3.84 8.62 -15.50
CA PRO A 27 -2.64 9.35 -15.88
C PRO A 27 -1.92 9.98 -14.70
N LEU A 28 -0.60 10.20 -14.80
CA LEU A 28 0.17 10.89 -13.76
C LEU A 28 -0.48 12.22 -13.38
N LEU A 29 -0.63 12.45 -12.08
CA LEU A 29 -1.18 13.70 -11.56
C LEU A 29 -0.16 14.82 -11.73
N SER A 30 -0.62 15.99 -12.19
CA SER A 30 0.18 17.21 -12.17
C SER A 30 0.52 17.58 -10.72
N PRO A 31 1.77 18.00 -10.42
CA PRO A 31 2.19 18.36 -9.07
C PRO A 31 1.71 19.77 -8.67
N ALA A 32 0.42 20.05 -8.87
CA ALA A 32 -0.24 21.31 -8.53
C ALA A 32 -1.52 21.05 -7.75
N ALA A 33 -1.78 21.87 -6.73
CA ALA A 33 -2.89 21.65 -5.80
C ALA A 33 -4.26 21.70 -6.50
N ASP A 34 -4.44 22.63 -7.42
CA ASP A 34 -5.65 22.85 -8.22
C ASP A 34 -5.87 21.77 -9.30
N ALA A 35 -4.82 21.02 -9.65
CA ALA A 35 -4.89 19.93 -10.61
C ALA A 35 -5.25 18.57 -9.98
N LEU A 36 -5.34 18.49 -8.64
CA LEU A 36 -5.75 17.26 -7.97
C LEU A 36 -7.26 17.03 -8.12
N PRO A 37 -7.73 15.76 -8.19
CA PRO A 37 -9.16 15.49 -8.27
C PRO A 37 -9.94 16.10 -7.09
N THR A 38 -11.14 16.62 -7.33
CA THR A 38 -12.01 17.17 -6.26
C THR A 38 -12.28 16.16 -5.13
N SER A 39 -12.30 14.87 -5.45
CA SER A 39 -12.41 13.78 -4.48
C SER A 39 -11.23 13.73 -3.49
N PHE A 40 -10.03 14.15 -3.90
CA PHE A 40 -8.86 14.27 -3.01
C PHE A 40 -9.10 15.36 -1.97
N HIS A 41 -9.52 16.55 -2.41
CA HIS A 41 -9.79 17.67 -1.50
C HIS A 41 -10.91 17.33 -0.52
N THR A 42 -11.98 16.72 -1.03
CA THR A 42 -13.10 16.26 -0.20
C THR A 42 -12.62 15.26 0.85
N TRP A 43 -11.86 14.25 0.44
CA TRP A 43 -11.28 13.27 1.35
C TRP A 43 -10.33 13.92 2.36
N SER A 44 -9.39 14.77 1.92
CA SER A 44 -8.41 15.43 2.78
C SER A 44 -9.09 16.28 3.85
N ASN A 45 -10.09 17.10 3.46
CA ASN A 45 -10.83 17.94 4.40
C ASN A 45 -11.62 17.13 5.43
N SER A 46 -12.16 15.97 5.03
CA SER A 46 -12.89 15.08 5.94
C SER A 46 -12.00 14.22 6.84
N THR A 47 -10.72 14.05 6.49
CA THR A 47 -9.81 13.08 7.12
C THR A 47 -8.71 13.73 7.92
N ILE A 48 -8.25 14.91 7.53
CA ILE A 48 -7.01 15.53 8.02
C ILE A 48 -7.32 16.94 8.51
N SER A 49 -6.94 17.22 9.76
CA SER A 49 -6.84 18.57 10.28
C SER A 49 -5.51 19.17 9.84
N GLY A 50 -5.57 20.29 9.11
CA GLY A 50 -4.42 20.93 8.46
C GLY A 50 -4.34 20.57 6.96
N SER A 51 -3.21 20.85 6.32
CA SER A 51 -3.02 20.61 4.88
C SER A 51 -2.01 19.49 4.62
N LEU A 52 -2.42 18.46 3.86
CA LEU A 52 -1.52 17.41 3.39
C LEU A 52 -0.67 17.87 2.19
N LEU A 53 -1.08 18.92 1.48
CA LEU A 53 -0.46 19.38 0.23
C LEU A 53 1.05 19.66 0.36
N PRO A 54 1.57 20.33 1.42
CA PRO A 54 3.00 20.56 1.57
C PRO A 54 3.83 19.27 1.63
N ARG A 55 3.24 18.17 2.11
CA ARG A 55 3.87 16.85 2.17
C ARG A 55 3.69 16.06 0.87
N LEU A 56 2.53 16.19 0.23
CA LEU A 56 2.17 15.41 -0.96
C LEU A 56 2.75 15.97 -2.27
N LEU A 57 2.74 17.29 -2.46
CA LEU A 57 3.17 17.91 -3.73
C LEU A 57 4.64 17.62 -4.07
N PRO A 58 5.61 17.66 -3.13
CA PRO A 58 6.98 17.27 -3.42
C PRO A 58 7.09 15.81 -3.88
N LEU A 59 6.34 14.90 -3.24
CA LEU A 59 6.27 13.50 -3.66
C LEU A 59 5.69 13.37 -5.08
N LEU A 60 4.59 14.07 -5.39
CA LEU A 60 4.01 14.05 -6.73
C LEU A 60 4.97 14.61 -7.79
N SER A 61 5.74 15.67 -7.46
CA SER A 61 6.75 16.22 -8.36
C SER A 61 7.87 15.21 -8.66
N PHE A 62 8.35 14.53 -7.61
CA PHE A 62 9.30 13.42 -7.77
C PHE A 62 8.71 12.31 -8.65
N LEU A 63 7.51 11.83 -8.33
CA LEU A 63 6.85 10.75 -9.06
C LEU A 63 6.64 11.10 -10.53
N HIS A 64 6.20 12.33 -10.81
CA HIS A 64 6.00 12.79 -12.18
C HIS A 64 7.30 12.74 -12.98
N THR A 65 8.40 13.27 -12.43
CA THR A 65 9.72 13.26 -13.07
C THR A 65 10.25 11.84 -13.23
N PHE A 66 10.26 11.06 -12.15
CA PHE A 66 10.80 9.70 -12.11
C PHE A 66 10.07 8.77 -13.09
N LEU A 67 8.73 8.73 -13.04
CA LEU A 67 7.93 7.84 -13.89
C LEU A 67 7.96 8.27 -15.36
N THR A 68 7.90 9.57 -15.64
CA THR A 68 8.03 10.08 -17.03
C THR A 68 9.39 9.70 -17.63
N SER A 69 10.48 9.79 -16.86
CA SER A 69 11.81 9.38 -17.32
C SER A 69 11.89 7.89 -17.65
N ALA A 70 11.08 7.07 -16.96
CA ALA A 70 10.92 5.64 -17.21
C ALA A 70 9.88 5.33 -18.30
N LYS A 71 9.34 6.34 -18.99
CA LYS A 71 8.28 6.21 -20.02
C LYS A 71 6.98 5.60 -19.47
N ILE A 72 6.69 5.85 -18.20
CA ILE A 72 5.47 5.43 -17.52
C ILE A 72 4.60 6.67 -17.35
N HIS A 73 3.37 6.62 -17.85
CA HIS A 73 2.45 7.76 -17.85
C HIS A 73 1.16 7.51 -17.05
N ASN A 74 1.00 6.31 -16.48
CA ASN A 74 -0.18 5.96 -15.70
C ASN A 74 0.24 5.24 -14.41
N PHE A 75 -0.59 5.38 -13.37
CA PHE A 75 -0.35 4.72 -12.09
C PHE A 75 -1.63 4.44 -11.32
N TRP A 76 -1.51 3.60 -10.31
CA TRP A 76 -2.43 3.47 -9.20
C TRP A 76 -1.78 4.09 -7.97
N LEU A 77 -2.33 5.20 -7.48
CA LEU A 77 -1.90 5.92 -6.30
C LEU A 77 -2.91 5.68 -5.16
N THR A 78 -2.44 5.25 -4.00
CA THR A 78 -3.26 5.09 -2.79
C THR A 78 -2.63 5.84 -1.65
N ILE A 79 -3.42 6.69 -0.99
CA ILE A 79 -3.05 7.39 0.24
C ILE A 79 -3.93 6.85 1.37
N ARG A 80 -3.31 6.25 2.38
CA ARG A 80 -3.99 5.67 3.54
C ARG A 80 -3.66 6.48 4.78
N ALA A 81 -4.68 7.08 5.38
CA ALA A 81 -4.64 7.70 6.69
C ALA A 81 -5.06 6.66 7.74
N THR A 82 -4.21 6.41 8.72
CA THR A 82 -4.44 5.40 9.77
C THR A 82 -4.24 6.06 11.12
N LYS A 83 -5.30 6.11 11.95
CA LYS A 83 -5.16 6.51 13.35
C LYS A 83 -4.39 5.47 14.14
N SER A 84 -3.84 5.90 15.27
CA SER A 84 -3.26 4.98 16.25
C SER A 84 -4.17 3.78 16.52
N THR A 85 -3.62 2.57 16.40
CA THR A 85 -4.39 1.33 16.51
C THR A 85 -3.50 0.13 16.81
N PRO A 86 -3.93 -0.79 17.70
CA PRO A 86 -3.17 -1.99 18.06
C PRO A 86 -3.21 -3.07 16.96
N ALA A 87 -3.97 -2.87 15.88
CA ALA A 87 -4.09 -3.84 14.79
C ALA A 87 -2.75 -4.20 14.12
N TYR A 88 -1.73 -3.38 14.34
CA TYR A 88 -0.38 -3.50 13.80
C TYR A 88 0.68 -3.91 14.83
N ASP A 89 0.29 -4.19 16.08
CA ASP A 89 1.23 -4.55 17.14
C ASP A 89 1.93 -5.88 16.86
N THR A 90 1.22 -6.80 16.20
CA THR A 90 1.82 -8.00 15.64
C THR A 90 2.27 -7.72 14.19
N PRO A 91 3.57 -7.80 13.85
CA PRO A 91 4.05 -7.61 12.50
C PRO A 91 3.32 -8.48 11.48
N ARG A 92 3.11 -7.93 10.28
CA ARG A 92 2.47 -8.60 9.15
C ARG A 92 3.47 -8.76 8.03
N TRP A 93 4.44 -9.63 8.24
CA TRP A 93 5.43 -9.94 7.21
C TRP A 93 4.75 -10.56 6.00
N HIS A 94 4.87 -9.89 4.85
CA HIS A 94 4.30 -10.33 3.59
C HIS A 94 5.08 -9.79 2.40
N THR A 95 4.75 -10.32 1.22
CA THR A 95 5.02 -9.74 -0.09
C THR A 95 3.71 -9.23 -0.67
N ASP A 96 3.79 -8.23 -1.56
CA ASP A 96 2.63 -7.92 -2.40
C ASP A 96 2.55 -8.88 -3.57
N ASP A 97 1.32 -9.20 -3.96
CA ASP A 97 1.03 -9.96 -5.17
C ASP A 97 1.33 -9.12 -6.42
N ILE A 98 1.46 -9.78 -7.56
CA ILE A 98 1.54 -9.10 -8.85
C ILE A 98 0.14 -8.63 -9.22
N PHE A 99 -0.10 -7.32 -9.13
CA PHE A 99 -1.43 -6.72 -9.33
C PHE A 99 -2.05 -7.01 -10.71
N PHE A 100 -1.22 -7.17 -11.74
CA PHE A 100 -1.67 -7.30 -13.14
C PHE A 100 -1.81 -8.75 -13.62
N ASP A 101 -1.43 -9.74 -12.80
CA ASP A 101 -1.64 -11.16 -13.10
C ASP A 101 -3.12 -11.43 -13.34
N HIS A 102 -3.44 -12.31 -14.30
CA HIS A 102 -4.82 -12.55 -14.74
C HIS A 102 -5.71 -13.14 -13.62
N PRO A 103 -7.03 -12.89 -13.66
CA PRO A 103 -7.94 -13.52 -12.70
C PRO A 103 -7.85 -15.05 -12.81
N GLY A 104 -7.51 -15.70 -11.70
CA GLY A 104 -7.35 -17.16 -11.60
C GLY A 104 -5.91 -17.66 -11.41
N THR A 105 -4.87 -16.84 -11.64
CA THR A 105 -3.47 -17.28 -11.53
C THR A 105 -2.84 -17.07 -10.15
N SER A 106 -3.44 -16.25 -9.28
CA SER A 106 -2.86 -15.95 -7.96
C SER A 106 -3.91 -15.40 -7.00
N SER A 107 -4.59 -16.29 -6.30
CA SER A 107 -5.20 -15.92 -5.02
C SER A 107 -4.14 -16.07 -3.95
N ARG A 108 -4.16 -15.18 -2.95
CA ARG A 108 -3.52 -15.38 -1.64
C ARG A 108 -3.87 -16.73 -0.97
N LEU A 109 -4.88 -17.43 -1.50
CA LEU A 109 -5.34 -18.73 -1.03
C LEU A 109 -4.82 -19.88 -1.90
N SER A 110 -4.20 -19.59 -3.04
CA SER A 110 -3.64 -20.60 -3.93
C SER A 110 -2.25 -21.03 -3.45
N PRO A 111 -2.02 -22.34 -3.20
CA PRO A 111 -0.72 -22.84 -2.76
C PRO A 111 0.31 -22.96 -3.90
N ALA A 112 -0.07 -22.67 -5.14
CA ALA A 112 0.79 -22.76 -6.31
C ALA A 112 1.39 -21.39 -6.65
N PRO A 113 2.70 -21.29 -6.89
CA PRO A 113 3.31 -20.05 -7.36
C PRO A 113 2.74 -19.67 -8.73
N SER A 114 2.40 -18.39 -8.91
CA SER A 114 2.01 -17.84 -10.21
C SER A 114 3.21 -17.92 -11.17
N PRO A 115 3.07 -18.54 -12.36
CA PRO A 115 4.04 -18.37 -13.42
C PRO A 115 3.84 -16.98 -14.02
N SER A 116 4.39 -15.95 -13.38
CA SER A 116 4.43 -14.62 -13.99
C SER A 116 5.30 -14.71 -15.25
N LEU A 117 4.78 -14.30 -16.40
CA LEU A 117 5.51 -14.30 -17.68
C LEU A 117 6.76 -13.40 -17.67
N ASN A 118 6.89 -12.51 -16.68
CA ASN A 118 8.11 -11.74 -16.38
C ASN A 118 8.11 -11.26 -14.91
N PRO A 119 8.66 -12.03 -13.95
CA PRO A 119 8.65 -11.65 -12.52
C PRO A 119 9.42 -10.34 -12.26
N THR A 120 10.42 -10.07 -13.09
CA THR A 120 11.29 -8.89 -13.01
C THR A 120 10.64 -7.61 -13.55
N ARG A 121 9.39 -7.64 -14.02
CA ARG A 121 8.74 -6.44 -14.57
C ARG A 121 8.05 -5.59 -13.50
N TYR A 122 7.53 -6.21 -12.45
CA TYR A 122 6.62 -5.54 -11.52
C TYR A 122 7.33 -5.03 -10.27
N TRP A 123 7.03 -3.79 -9.93
CA TRP A 123 7.58 -3.08 -8.78
C TRP A 123 6.57 -2.03 -8.31
N LYS A 124 6.74 -1.57 -7.07
CA LYS A 124 5.95 -0.46 -6.53
C LYS A 124 6.83 0.49 -5.75
N LEU A 125 6.30 1.68 -5.52
CA LEU A 125 6.90 2.66 -4.61
C LEU A 125 6.04 2.78 -3.36
N ALA A 126 6.69 2.95 -2.21
CA ALA A 126 6.02 3.19 -0.96
C ALA A 126 6.68 4.35 -0.20
N ALA A 127 5.89 5.32 0.23
CA ALA A 127 6.35 6.46 1.01
C ALA A 127 5.50 6.62 2.27
N THR A 128 6.02 7.34 3.25
CA THR A 128 5.28 7.72 4.45
C THR A 128 5.40 9.22 4.64
N LEU A 129 4.27 9.92 4.63
CA LEU A 129 4.20 11.38 4.75
C LEU A 129 4.05 11.82 6.21
N LEU A 130 3.54 10.94 7.06
CA LEU A 130 3.37 11.12 8.51
C LEU A 130 3.48 9.77 9.20
N GLY A 131 4.13 9.72 10.37
CA GLY A 131 4.26 8.52 11.19
C GLY A 131 5.35 7.56 10.70
N PRO A 132 5.37 6.33 11.23
CA PRO A 132 6.49 5.41 11.03
C PRO A 132 6.49 4.80 9.62
N PRO A 133 7.66 4.63 8.98
CA PRO A 133 7.78 4.05 7.64
C PRO A 133 7.57 2.52 7.63
N THR A 134 7.31 1.98 6.44
CA THR A 134 7.25 0.53 6.22
C THR A 134 8.57 -0.15 6.57
N LEU A 135 8.49 -1.28 7.26
CA LEU A 135 9.64 -2.11 7.65
C LEU A 135 9.93 -3.13 6.56
N PHE A 136 11.19 -3.31 6.20
CA PHE A 136 11.64 -4.30 5.22
C PHE A 136 12.69 -5.22 5.82
N LEU A 137 12.71 -6.48 5.40
CA LEU A 137 13.87 -7.33 5.62
C LEU A 137 14.94 -7.00 4.57
N PRO A 138 16.22 -6.85 4.98
CA PRO A 138 17.27 -6.43 4.06
C PRO A 138 17.60 -7.51 3.01
N LEU A 139 18.14 -7.08 1.87
CA LEU A 139 18.41 -7.95 0.71
C LEU A 139 19.18 -9.25 1.03
N PRO A 140 20.20 -9.28 1.91
CA PRO A 140 20.89 -10.53 2.23
C PRO A 140 20.00 -11.59 2.89
N ILE A 141 18.91 -11.17 3.55
CA ILE A 141 17.98 -12.03 4.30
C ILE A 141 16.69 -12.29 3.50
N ASN A 142 16.34 -11.39 2.58
CA ASN A 142 15.08 -11.47 1.84
C ASN A 142 14.81 -12.83 1.16
N PRO A 143 15.76 -13.49 0.48
CA PRO A 143 15.51 -14.79 -0.16
C PRO A 143 15.13 -15.92 0.82
N SER A 144 15.77 -15.99 1.98
CA SER A 144 15.44 -17.00 3.00
C SER A 144 14.12 -16.67 3.70
N ALA A 145 13.84 -15.38 3.90
CA ALA A 145 12.55 -14.92 4.42
C ALA A 145 11.39 -15.23 3.46
N LEU A 146 11.56 -15.05 2.15
CA LEU A 146 10.58 -15.43 1.14
C LEU A 146 10.27 -16.92 1.17
N THR A 147 11.30 -17.75 1.36
CA THR A 147 11.13 -19.20 1.49
C THR A 147 10.35 -19.55 2.75
N SER A 148 10.65 -18.88 3.86
CA SER A 148 9.95 -19.06 5.14
C SER A 148 8.48 -18.61 5.07
N LEU A 149 8.20 -17.49 4.41
CA LEU A 149 6.83 -17.01 4.13
C LEU A 149 6.01 -18.06 3.38
N ARG A 150 6.53 -18.53 2.25
CA ARG A 150 5.87 -19.53 1.40
C ARG A 150 5.60 -20.82 2.15
N THR A 151 6.62 -21.33 2.84
CA THR A 151 6.54 -22.60 3.58
C THR A 151 5.54 -22.50 4.73
N THR A 152 5.61 -21.42 5.52
CA THR A 152 4.71 -21.21 6.67
C THR A 152 3.27 -21.07 6.22
N ARG A 153 3.02 -20.28 5.16
CA ARG A 153 1.69 -20.11 4.59
C ARG A 153 1.12 -21.43 4.06
N LYS A 154 1.91 -22.16 3.29
CA LYS A 154 1.52 -23.47 2.75
C LYS A 154 1.18 -24.43 3.88
N HIS A 155 2.03 -24.50 4.91
CA HIS A 155 1.79 -25.34 6.08
C HIS A 155 0.49 -24.95 6.82
N ALA A 156 0.27 -23.67 7.08
CA ALA A 156 -0.93 -23.19 7.77
C ALA A 156 -2.22 -23.49 6.98
N LEU A 157 -2.19 -23.35 5.65
CA LEU A 157 -3.32 -23.73 4.78
C LEU A 157 -3.53 -25.24 4.74
N SER A 158 -2.47 -26.04 4.63
CA SER A 158 -2.55 -27.51 4.62
C SER A 158 -3.03 -28.10 5.95
N ALA A 159 -2.77 -27.43 7.07
CA ALA A 159 -3.27 -27.83 8.39
C ALA A 159 -4.78 -27.59 8.56
N ARG A 160 -5.43 -26.85 7.64
CA ARG A 160 -6.85 -26.53 7.67
C ARG A 160 -7.52 -26.84 6.32
N PRO A 161 -7.50 -28.11 5.86
CA PRO A 161 -7.99 -28.46 4.54
C PRO A 161 -9.50 -28.21 4.43
N HIS A 162 -9.91 -27.46 3.42
CA HIS A 162 -11.32 -27.23 3.10
C HIS A 162 -11.47 -26.81 1.62
N PRO A 163 -12.61 -27.11 0.97
CA PRO A 163 -12.93 -26.54 -0.33
C PRO A 163 -13.17 -25.03 -0.19
N CYS A 164 -12.40 -24.22 -0.90
CA CYS A 164 -12.50 -22.77 -0.83
C CYS A 164 -12.56 -22.14 -2.21
N PHE A 165 -13.62 -21.38 -2.46
CA PHE A 165 -13.80 -20.56 -3.66
C PHE A 165 -13.97 -19.07 -3.32
N SER A 166 -13.94 -18.72 -2.03
CA SER A 166 -14.24 -17.36 -1.56
C SER A 166 -13.01 -16.69 -0.97
N PRO A 167 -12.69 -15.46 -1.38
CA PRO A 167 -11.63 -14.67 -0.74
C PRO A 167 -11.97 -14.24 0.69
N ARG A 168 -13.24 -14.40 1.12
CA ARG A 168 -13.72 -14.08 2.46
C ARG A 168 -13.90 -15.33 3.34
N CYS A 169 -13.32 -16.46 2.94
CA CYS A 169 -13.41 -17.68 3.72
C CYS A 169 -12.73 -17.51 5.09
N THR A 170 -13.49 -17.69 6.17
CA THR A 170 -13.01 -17.55 7.55
C THR A 170 -11.89 -18.53 7.85
N THR A 171 -12.00 -19.80 7.42
CA THR A 171 -10.95 -20.81 7.61
C THR A 171 -9.64 -20.42 6.94
N CYS A 172 -9.70 -19.82 5.75
CA CYS A 172 -8.53 -19.27 5.08
C CYS A 172 -7.95 -18.06 5.82
N LEU A 173 -8.80 -17.15 6.29
CA LEU A 173 -8.37 -15.99 7.07
C LEU A 173 -7.67 -16.42 8.36
N ASP A 174 -8.23 -17.40 9.08
CA ASP A 174 -7.61 -17.95 10.29
C ASP A 174 -6.29 -18.66 10.00
N ALA A 175 -6.17 -19.34 8.86
CA ALA A 175 -4.91 -19.95 8.43
C ALA A 175 -3.83 -18.88 8.18
N LEU A 176 -4.20 -17.78 7.52
CA LEU A 176 -3.30 -16.66 7.27
C LEU A 176 -2.93 -15.94 8.56
N ASP A 177 -3.86 -15.80 9.50
CA ASP A 177 -3.59 -15.21 10.81
C ASP A 177 -2.68 -16.10 11.68
N ALA A 178 -2.87 -17.42 11.64
CA ALA A 178 -1.95 -18.37 12.28
C ALA A 178 -0.54 -18.27 11.67
N ALA A 179 -0.43 -18.19 10.34
CA ALA A 179 0.85 -17.98 9.66
C ALA A 179 1.50 -16.64 10.07
N ARG A 180 0.72 -15.57 10.19
CA ARG A 180 1.19 -14.25 10.66
C ARG A 180 1.89 -14.36 12.02
N HIS A 181 1.29 -15.05 12.99
CA HIS A 181 1.87 -15.20 14.32
C HIS A 181 3.21 -15.96 14.27
N VAL A 182 3.26 -17.08 13.53
CA VAL A 182 4.50 -17.85 13.36
C VAL A 182 5.61 -16.99 12.74
N LEU A 183 5.30 -16.22 11.70
CA LEU A 183 6.26 -15.35 11.02
C LEU A 183 6.69 -14.17 11.90
N ALA A 184 5.78 -13.57 12.66
CA ALA A 184 6.10 -12.51 13.61
C ALA A 184 7.13 -12.97 14.64
N THR A 185 6.97 -14.18 15.20
CA THR A 185 7.96 -14.78 16.10
C THR A 185 9.24 -15.14 15.39
N SER A 186 9.16 -15.77 14.21
CA SER A 186 10.33 -16.27 13.49
C SER A 186 11.25 -15.14 13.03
N PHE A 187 10.69 -13.97 12.72
CA PHE A 187 11.43 -12.82 12.23
C PHE A 187 11.71 -11.77 13.32
N SER A 188 11.33 -12.01 14.58
CA SER A 188 11.45 -11.01 15.65
C SER A 188 12.89 -10.58 15.96
N SER A 189 13.86 -11.47 15.68
CA SER A 189 15.29 -11.20 15.88
C SER A 189 16.03 -10.79 14.60
N LEU A 190 15.34 -10.71 13.46
CA LEU A 190 15.96 -10.32 12.20
C LEU A 190 16.10 -8.80 12.12
N PRO A 191 17.19 -8.28 11.53
CA PRO A 191 17.32 -6.86 11.31
C PRO A 191 16.27 -6.37 10.32
N THR A 192 15.77 -5.17 10.55
CA THR A 192 14.83 -4.48 9.67
C THR A 192 15.44 -3.19 9.15
N VAL A 193 15.08 -2.81 7.93
CA VAL A 193 15.44 -1.53 7.32
C VAL A 193 14.19 -0.75 6.96
N SER A 194 14.28 0.56 6.94
CA SER A 194 13.16 1.44 6.58
C SER A 194 13.66 2.67 5.84
N PRO A 195 12.88 3.23 4.90
CA PRO A 195 13.21 4.49 4.25
C PRO A 195 13.38 5.62 5.29
N PRO A 196 14.47 6.40 5.26
CA PRO A 196 14.59 7.60 6.09
C PRO A 196 13.51 8.66 5.73
N PRO A 197 13.28 9.65 6.62
CA PRO A 197 12.37 10.76 6.33
C PRO A 197 12.67 11.43 4.99
N GLY A 198 11.63 11.75 4.22
CA GLY A 198 11.75 12.38 2.89
C GLY A 198 12.16 11.43 1.76
N SER A 199 12.31 10.14 2.05
CA SER A 199 12.61 9.12 1.03
C SER A 199 11.43 8.16 0.81
N LEU A 200 11.59 7.26 -0.16
CA LEU A 200 10.63 6.22 -0.48
C LEU A 200 11.33 4.89 -0.69
N ALA A 201 10.60 3.80 -0.51
CA ALA A 201 11.03 2.47 -0.90
C ALA A 201 10.65 2.23 -2.36
N PHE A 202 11.60 1.73 -3.15
CA PHE A 202 11.37 1.10 -4.44
C PHE A 202 11.62 -0.40 -4.27
N PHE A 203 10.68 -1.26 -4.65
CA PHE A 203 10.86 -2.69 -4.48
C PHE A 203 10.03 -3.54 -5.43
N ARG A 204 10.52 -4.76 -5.63
CA ARG A 204 9.89 -5.81 -6.44
C ARG A 204 8.67 -6.41 -5.76
N LEU A 205 7.79 -6.98 -6.58
CA LEU A 205 6.56 -7.65 -6.15
C LEU A 205 6.64 -9.16 -6.41
N GLY A 206 5.67 -9.89 -5.89
CA GLY A 206 5.47 -11.31 -6.14
C GLY A 206 6.26 -12.23 -5.22
N ASP A 207 5.95 -13.52 -5.27
CA ASP A 207 6.50 -14.52 -4.35
C ASP A 207 7.95 -14.92 -4.64
N ALA A 208 8.44 -14.63 -5.85
CA ALA A 208 9.78 -14.98 -6.29
C ALA A 208 10.83 -13.94 -5.87
N GLU A 209 10.55 -12.66 -6.12
CA GLU A 209 11.51 -11.57 -5.93
C GLU A 209 11.00 -10.45 -5.01
N GLY A 210 9.77 -10.57 -4.50
CA GLY A 210 9.14 -9.54 -3.71
C GLY A 210 9.94 -9.16 -2.46
N ALA A 211 9.93 -7.88 -2.11
CA ALA A 211 10.49 -7.48 -0.83
C ALA A 211 9.56 -7.90 0.32
N VAL A 212 10.11 -8.64 1.27
CA VAL A 212 9.42 -9.02 2.50
C VAL A 212 9.35 -7.80 3.40
N HIS A 213 8.13 -7.39 3.71
CA HIS A 213 7.89 -6.17 4.46
C HIS A 213 6.70 -6.31 5.41
N SER A 214 6.64 -5.40 6.37
CA SER A 214 5.57 -5.27 7.34
C SER A 214 5.24 -3.80 7.52
N GLU A 215 3.98 -3.51 7.82
CA GLU A 215 3.67 -2.23 8.45
C GLU A 215 4.33 -2.16 9.85
N PRO A 216 4.77 -0.97 10.28
CA PRO A 216 5.25 -0.76 11.64
C PRO A 216 4.08 -0.78 12.63
N ALA A 217 4.38 -0.92 13.92
CA ALA A 217 3.41 -0.64 14.98
C ALA A 217 2.87 0.79 14.81
N CYS A 218 1.54 0.94 14.85
CA CYS A 218 0.87 2.20 14.58
C CYS A 218 0.43 2.85 15.89
N ALA A 219 1.40 3.22 16.74
CA ALA A 219 1.13 3.89 18.02
C ALA A 219 0.73 5.37 17.82
N GLU A 220 1.02 5.93 16.66
CA GLU A 220 0.70 7.29 16.25
C GLU A 220 -0.05 7.33 14.91
N ASP A 221 -0.54 8.51 14.54
CA ASP A 221 -1.17 8.75 13.25
C ASP A 221 -0.19 8.52 12.11
N ARG A 222 -0.64 7.82 11.06
CA ARG A 222 0.20 7.44 9.92
C ARG A 222 -0.46 7.75 8.59
N VAL A 223 0.26 8.45 7.72
CA VAL A 223 -0.14 8.69 6.31
C VAL A 223 0.81 7.96 5.39
N PHE A 224 0.34 6.84 4.85
CA PHE A 224 1.09 5.97 3.96
C PHE A 224 0.68 6.19 2.50
N VAL A 225 1.66 6.18 1.60
CA VAL A 225 1.45 6.32 0.16
C VAL A 225 1.97 5.08 -0.56
N ASN A 226 1.14 4.51 -1.43
CA ASN A 226 1.46 3.37 -2.28
C ASN A 226 1.27 3.76 -3.74
N VAL A 227 2.28 3.51 -4.57
CA VAL A 227 2.25 3.82 -6.01
C VAL A 227 2.57 2.55 -6.79
N VAL A 228 1.62 2.11 -7.62
CA VAL A 228 1.81 0.98 -8.54
C VAL A 228 1.78 1.51 -9.97
N PRO A 229 2.93 1.66 -10.62
CA PRO A 229 3.01 2.00 -12.03
C PRO A 229 2.44 0.89 -12.92
N GLY A 230 1.83 1.26 -14.03
CA GLY A 230 1.32 0.30 -15.01
C GLY A 230 1.02 0.95 -16.34
N SER A 231 0.90 0.14 -17.39
CA SER A 231 0.33 0.60 -18.66
C SER A 231 -1.16 0.92 -18.48
N GLU A 232 -1.72 1.70 -19.40
CA GLU A 232 -3.16 1.99 -19.40
C GLU A 232 -3.99 0.71 -19.52
N GLU A 233 -3.58 -0.24 -20.37
CA GLU A 233 -4.25 -1.52 -20.56
C GLU A 233 -4.27 -2.35 -19.26
N GLU A 234 -3.12 -2.46 -18.58
CA GLU A 234 -3.00 -3.17 -17.31
C GLU A 234 -3.90 -2.57 -16.21
N LEU A 235 -3.93 -1.24 -16.12
CA LEU A 235 -4.75 -0.53 -15.13
C LEU A 235 -6.25 -0.61 -15.47
N ARG A 236 -6.63 -0.51 -16.74
CA ARG A 236 -8.01 -0.77 -17.20
C ARG A 236 -8.44 -2.19 -16.86
N GLY A 237 -7.60 -3.17 -17.15
CA GLY A 237 -7.85 -4.58 -16.83
C GLY A 237 -7.99 -4.80 -15.32
N LEU A 238 -7.15 -4.19 -14.50
CA LEU A 238 -7.24 -4.25 -13.05
C LEU A 238 -8.55 -3.63 -12.53
N MET A 239 -8.89 -2.42 -12.98
CA MET A 239 -10.13 -1.74 -12.56
C MET A 239 -11.40 -2.48 -13.00
N GLY A 240 -11.38 -3.07 -14.20
CA GLY A 240 -12.49 -3.85 -14.74
C GLY A 240 -12.87 -5.04 -13.84
N ARG A 241 -11.90 -5.67 -13.16
CA ARG A 241 -12.16 -6.76 -12.19
C ARG A 241 -13.02 -6.32 -11.01
N TRP A 242 -13.00 -5.03 -10.69
CA TRP A 242 -13.78 -4.41 -9.62
C TRP A 242 -15.03 -3.68 -10.16
N GLY A 243 -15.36 -3.84 -11.44
CA GLY A 243 -16.47 -3.15 -12.08
C GLY A 243 -16.28 -1.63 -12.19
N MET A 244 -15.03 -1.15 -12.15
CA MET A 244 -14.71 0.28 -12.19
C MET A 244 -14.19 0.70 -13.58
N GLY A 245 -14.56 1.90 -14.01
CA GLY A 245 -14.02 2.52 -15.24
C GLY A 245 -12.75 3.34 -14.96
N PHE A 246 -11.82 3.36 -15.92
CA PHE A 246 -10.59 4.16 -15.91
C PHE A 246 -10.74 5.44 -16.75
N PRO A 247 -10.21 6.60 -16.32
CA PRO A 247 -9.56 6.85 -15.02
C PRO A 247 -10.59 7.10 -13.91
N ARG A 248 -10.19 6.95 -12.64
CA ARG A 248 -11.07 7.20 -11.49
C ARG A 248 -10.31 7.60 -10.24
N SER A 249 -10.94 8.41 -9.41
CA SER A 249 -10.59 8.57 -7.99
C SER A 249 -11.78 8.24 -7.09
N TRP A 250 -11.50 7.72 -5.90
CA TRP A 250 -12.51 7.38 -4.90
C TRP A 250 -11.89 7.33 -3.50
N SER A 251 -12.74 7.28 -2.48
CA SER A 251 -12.33 7.16 -1.08
C SER A 251 -13.15 6.11 -0.33
N PHE A 252 -12.57 5.60 0.75
CA PHE A 252 -13.21 4.69 1.70
C PHE A 252 -12.96 5.19 3.12
N GLY A 253 -13.90 4.92 4.04
CA GLY A 253 -13.76 5.29 5.46
C GLY A 253 -13.95 6.78 5.74
N VAL A 254 -14.48 7.54 4.79
CA VAL A 254 -14.92 8.93 5.03
C VAL A 254 -16.25 8.90 5.77
N PRO A 255 -16.42 9.60 6.91
CA PRO A 255 -17.70 9.69 7.60
C PRO A 255 -18.77 10.24 6.66
N VAL A 256 -19.89 9.53 6.53
CA VAL A 256 -21.06 10.07 5.82
C VAL A 256 -21.77 10.97 6.82
N GLY A 257 -21.81 12.28 6.54
CA GLY A 257 -22.70 13.17 7.26
C GLY A 257 -24.13 12.80 6.93
N PHE A 258 -24.87 12.22 7.87
CA PHE A 258 -26.32 12.30 7.82
C PHE A 258 -26.64 13.74 8.24
N GLU A 259 -26.84 14.63 7.26
CA GLU A 259 -27.47 15.92 7.53
C GLU A 259 -28.83 15.62 8.16
N GLY A 260 -29.07 16.21 9.33
CA GLY A 260 -30.13 15.82 10.26
C GLY A 260 -31.51 15.81 9.63
N ASP A 261 -32.34 14.89 10.14
CA ASP A 261 -33.78 14.97 10.05
C ASP A 261 -34.20 16.36 10.55
N GLY A 262 -34.51 17.24 9.60
CA GLY A 262 -35.14 18.51 9.87
C GLY A 262 -36.47 18.26 10.58
N GLU A 263 -36.69 19.05 11.62
CA GLU A 263 -37.94 19.17 12.36
C GLU A 263 -39.17 19.13 11.45
N VAL A 264 -40.16 18.34 11.85
CA VAL A 264 -41.58 18.55 11.54
C VAL A 264 -42.34 18.62 12.85
#